data_AF-A0A7Y8M6G9-F1
#
_entry.id   AF-A0A7Y8M6G9-F1
#
_cell.length_a   1.000
_cell.length_b   1.000
_cell.length_c   1.000
_cell.angle_alpha   90.00
_cell.angle_beta   90.00
_cell.angle_gamma   90.00
#
_symmetry.space_group_name_H-M   'P 1'
#
loop_
_entity.id
_entity.type
_entity.pdbx_description
1 polymer ?
#
loop_
_entity_poly.entity_id
_entity_poly.type
_entity_poly.pdbx_seq_one_letter_code
_entity_poly.pdbx_strand_id
1 'polypeptide(L)'
;MLRQFYTLFCSFNRQAELTRLIAWAERKRLPGPRRCYQRRLDDEQCRHARDMLRYPHMTAWAHRAHIVCKLIYRAPRYPRRGQAAAYRYRR
;
A
#
# COMPACT_ATOMS: atom_id res chain seq x y z
N MET A 1 -7.99 -19.91 0.54
CA MET A 1 -8.83 -18.76 0.93
C MET A 1 -8.14 -17.80 1.90
N LEU A 2 -7.84 -18.19 3.16
CA LEU A 2 -7.25 -17.28 4.17
C LEU A 2 -5.94 -16.61 3.71
N ARG A 3 -5.03 -17.36 3.07
CA ARG A 3 -3.77 -16.81 2.54
C ARG A 3 -3.98 -15.76 1.44
N GLN A 4 -4.90 -16.01 0.51
CA GLN A 4 -5.24 -15.09 -0.58
C GLN A 4 -5.88 -13.81 -0.02
N PHE A 5 -6.85 -13.96 0.89
CA PHE A 5 -7.46 -12.85 1.59
C PHE A 5 -6.42 -12.00 2.33
N TYR A 6 -5.52 -12.63 3.09
CA TYR A 6 -4.45 -11.93 3.80
C TYR A 6 -3.52 -11.19 2.83
N THR A 7 -3.13 -11.80 1.70
CA THR A 7 -2.32 -11.13 0.67
C THR A 7 -3.02 -9.91 0.09
N LEU A 8 -4.31 -9.99 -0.23
CA LEU A 8 -5.10 -8.86 -0.74
C LEU A 8 -5.23 -7.76 0.29
N PHE A 9 -5.54 -8.12 1.54
CA PHE A 9 -5.64 -7.19 2.66
C PHE A 9 -4.31 -6.46 2.92
N CYS A 10 -3.19 -7.18 2.91
CA CYS A 10 -1.86 -6.59 3.01
C CYS A 10 -1.53 -5.67 1.83
N SER A 11 -1.95 -6.03 0.61
CA SER A 11 -1.76 -5.17 -0.57
C SER A 11 -2.53 -3.85 -0.42
N PHE A 12 -3.79 -3.87 0.02
CA PHE A 12 -4.55 -2.65 0.32
C PHE A 12 -3.87 -1.77 1.39
N ASN A 13 -3.40 -2.38 2.48
CA ASN A 13 -2.63 -1.65 3.50
C ASN A 13 -1.37 -1.01 2.91
N ARG A 14 -0.65 -1.73 2.06
CA ARG A 14 0.57 -1.25 1.42
C ARG A 14 0.31 -0.10 0.45
N GLN A 15 -0.75 -0.18 -0.36
CA GLN A 15 -1.18 0.94 -1.21
C GLN A 15 -1.52 2.18 -0.38
N ALA A 16 -2.31 2.03 0.67
CA ALA A 16 -2.67 3.15 1.55
C ALA A 16 -1.44 3.77 2.24
N GLU A 17 -0.47 2.94 2.65
CA GLU A 17 0.81 3.39 3.21
C GLU A 17 1.65 4.15 2.18
N LEU A 18 1.80 3.62 0.97
CA LEU A 18 2.54 4.25 -0.12
C LEU A 18 1.95 5.61 -0.50
N THR A 19 0.61 5.73 -0.61
CA THR A 19 -0.05 7.01 -0.86
C THR A 19 0.25 8.04 0.22
N ARG A 20 0.25 7.62 1.51
CA ARG A 20 0.64 8.51 2.62
C ARG A 20 2.11 8.92 2.55
N LEU A 21 2.99 7.99 2.20
CA LEU A 21 4.43 8.23 2.05
C LEU A 21 4.72 9.19 0.89
N ILE A 22 4.01 9.07 -0.23
CA ILE A 22 4.08 10.00 -1.36
C ILE A 22 3.64 11.39 -0.89
N ALA A 23 2.48 11.52 -0.24
CA ALA A 23 1.98 12.80 0.26
C ALA A 23 2.92 13.44 1.30
N TRP A 24 3.60 12.63 2.12
CA TRP A 24 4.63 13.10 3.04
C TRP A 24 5.90 13.56 2.31
N ALA A 25 6.36 12.77 1.33
CA ALA A 25 7.55 13.09 0.54
C ALA A 25 7.35 14.35 -0.32
N GLU A 26 6.14 14.56 -0.85
CA GLU A 26 5.75 15.77 -1.56
C GLU A 26 5.79 17.00 -0.66
N ARG A 27 5.16 16.92 0.52
CA ARG A 27 5.21 17.99 1.53
C ARG A 27 6.64 18.33 1.96
N LYS A 28 7.53 17.33 2.01
CA LYS A 28 8.94 17.50 2.38
C LYS A 28 9.87 17.78 1.19
N ARG A 29 9.34 17.89 -0.04
CA ARG A 29 10.11 18.09 -1.28
C ARG A 29 11.26 17.09 -1.43
N LEU A 30 10.98 15.81 -1.18
CA LEU A 30 11.95 14.71 -1.27
C LEU A 30 11.75 13.93 -2.60
N PRO A 31 12.31 14.39 -3.73
CA PRO A 31 12.03 13.81 -5.04
C PRO A 31 12.50 12.36 -5.19
N GLY A 32 13.63 12.00 -4.56
CA GLY A 32 14.17 10.64 -4.59
C GLY A 32 13.22 9.61 -3.95
N PRO A 33 12.92 9.74 -2.64
CA PRO A 33 11.95 8.88 -1.95
C PRO A 33 10.58 8.87 -2.63
N ARG A 34 10.09 10.02 -3.09
CA ARG A 34 8.81 10.11 -3.81
C ARG A 34 8.76 9.19 -5.02
N ARG A 35 9.78 9.26 -5.90
CA ARG A 35 9.85 8.40 -7.10
C ARG A 35 9.89 6.92 -6.74
N CYS A 36 10.60 6.55 -5.67
CA CYS A 36 10.64 5.16 -5.20
C CYS A 36 9.27 4.67 -4.73
N TYR A 37 8.56 5.48 -3.92
CA TYR A 37 7.22 5.12 -3.44
C TYR A 37 6.21 5.05 -4.60
N GLN A 38 6.31 5.97 -5.56
CA GLN A 38 5.40 6.02 -6.69
C GLN A 38 5.53 4.80 -7.59
N ARG A 39 6.76 4.42 -7.98
CA ARG A 39 6.98 3.18 -8.73
C ARG A 39 6.41 1.95 -8.02
N ARG A 40 6.56 1.90 -6.69
CA ARG A 40 6.02 0.78 -5.92
C ARG A 40 4.50 0.79 -5.84
N LEU A 41 3.89 1.97 -5.81
CA LEU A 41 2.44 2.10 -5.85
C LEU A 41 1.91 1.60 -7.19
N ASP A 42 2.57 1.97 -8.29
CA ASP A 42 2.20 1.53 -9.64
C ASP A 42 2.30 -0.01 -9.76
N ASP A 43 3.38 -0.61 -9.25
CA ASP A 43 3.55 -2.08 -9.20
C ASP A 43 2.41 -2.76 -8.43
N GLU A 44 2.02 -2.22 -7.27
CA GLU A 44 0.95 -2.75 -6.44
C GLU A 44 -0.44 -2.54 -7.09
N GLN A 45 -0.66 -1.42 -7.80
CA GLN A 45 -1.90 -1.18 -8.55
C GLN A 45 -2.06 -2.17 -9.71
N CYS A 46 -0.98 -2.44 -10.45
CA CYS A 46 -0.95 -3.46 -11.50
C CYS A 46 -1.27 -4.86 -10.96
N ARG A 47 -0.69 -5.23 -9.80
CA ARG A 47 -1.02 -6.50 -9.13
C ARG A 47 -2.48 -6.55 -8.71
N HIS A 48 -2.96 -5.45 -8.13
CA HIS A 48 -4.33 -5.36 -7.65
C HIS A 48 -5.36 -5.52 -8.77
N ALA A 49 -5.14 -4.87 -9.92
CA ALA A 49 -6.01 -5.00 -11.08
C ALA A 49 -6.09 -6.47 -11.57
N ARG A 50 -4.96 -7.18 -11.59
CA ARG A 50 -4.94 -8.63 -11.94
C ARG A 50 -5.70 -9.47 -10.94
N ASP A 51 -5.51 -9.21 -9.65
CA ASP A 51 -6.17 -9.95 -8.58
C ASP A 51 -7.68 -9.70 -8.55
N MET A 52 -8.12 -8.48 -8.88
CA MET A 52 -9.54 -8.13 -9.00
C MET A 52 -10.23 -8.91 -10.12
N LEU A 53 -9.55 -9.10 -11.26
CA LEU A 53 -10.04 -9.93 -12.36
C LEU A 53 -10.07 -11.43 -12.00
N ARG A 54 -9.11 -11.89 -11.20
CA ARG A 54 -8.97 -13.31 -10.85
C ARG A 54 -9.89 -13.74 -9.70
N TYR A 55 -10.12 -12.86 -8.72
CA TYR A 55 -10.86 -13.17 -7.48
C TYR A 55 -11.75 -11.99 -7.03
N PRO A 56 -12.79 -11.62 -7.79
CA PRO A 56 -13.56 -10.40 -7.57
C PRO A 56 -14.22 -10.34 -6.17
N HIS A 57 -14.82 -11.44 -5.72
CA HIS A 57 -15.49 -11.48 -4.41
C HIS A 57 -14.51 -11.37 -3.24
N MET A 58 -13.35 -12.02 -3.32
CA MET A 58 -12.33 -11.93 -2.26
C MET A 58 -11.75 -10.52 -2.17
N THR A 59 -11.53 -9.88 -3.33
CA THR A 59 -11.03 -8.51 -3.41
C THR A 59 -12.02 -7.53 -2.77
N ALA A 60 -13.33 -7.69 -3.00
CA ALA A 60 -14.35 -6.89 -2.36
C ALA A 60 -14.37 -7.05 -0.83
N TRP A 61 -14.27 -8.28 -0.33
CA TRP A 61 -14.19 -8.56 1.11
C TRP A 61 -12.93 -7.98 1.76
N ALA A 62 -11.77 -8.16 1.12
CA ALA A 62 -10.51 -7.60 1.60
C ALA A 62 -10.53 -6.07 1.61
N HIS A 63 -11.17 -5.44 0.62
CA HIS A 63 -11.34 -3.99 0.57
C HIS A 63 -12.21 -3.49 1.73
N ARG A 64 -13.37 -4.14 1.98
CA ARG A 64 -14.24 -3.81 3.12
C ARG A 64 -13.51 -3.96 4.45
N ALA A 65 -12.79 -5.07 4.65
CA ALA A 65 -11.98 -5.28 5.84
C ALA A 65 -10.91 -4.19 6.00
N HIS A 66 -10.24 -3.77 4.93
CA HIS A 66 -9.27 -2.68 4.96
C HIS A 66 -9.90 -1.35 5.40
N ILE A 67 -11.08 -0.99 4.88
CA ILE A 67 -11.80 0.22 5.29
C ILE A 67 -12.12 0.18 6.79
N VAL A 68 -12.66 -0.95 7.27
CA VAL A 68 -12.98 -1.14 8.69
C VAL A 68 -11.73 -1.01 9.56
N CYS A 69 -10.64 -1.70 9.19
CA CYS A 69 -9.37 -1.58 9.92
C CYS A 69 -8.80 -0.16 9.89
N LYS A 70 -8.95 0.59 8.80
CA LYS A 70 -8.48 1.98 8.71
C LYS A 70 -9.29 2.93 9.59
N LEU A 71 -10.58 2.63 9.82
CA LEU A 71 -11.43 3.38 10.75
C LEU A 71 -11.06 3.09 12.21
N ILE A 72 -10.78 1.82 12.53
CA ILE A 72 -10.43 1.39 13.89
C ILE A 72 -8.99 1.79 14.26
N TYR A 73 -8.04 1.55 13.36
CA TYR A 73 -6.61 1.78 13.58
C TYR A 73 -6.15 3.05 12.87
N ARG A 74 -5.91 4.10 13.66
CA ARG A 74 -5.35 5.35 13.14
C ARG A 74 -3.89 5.15 12.76
N ALA A 75 -3.58 5.35 11.48
CA ALA A 75 -2.20 5.26 11.01
C ALA A 75 -1.32 6.37 11.61
N PRO A 76 -0.03 6.09 11.83
CA PRO A 76 0.90 7.06 12.38
C PRO A 76 1.01 8.31 11.50
N ARG A 77 1.04 9.49 12.15
CA ARG A 77 1.08 10.79 11.47
C ARG A 77 2.37 11.04 10.70
N TYR A 78 3.47 10.42 11.14
CA TYR A 78 4.78 10.55 10.53
C TYR A 78 5.37 9.18 10.18
N PRO A 79 5.92 9.03 8.97
CA PRO A 79 6.65 7.82 8.62
C PRO A 79 7.96 7.71 9.42
N ARG A 80 8.38 6.49 9.72
CA ARG A 80 9.62 6.23 10.47
C ARG A 80 10.83 6.58 9.60
N ARG A 81 11.89 7.10 10.23
CA ARG A 81 13.15 7.38 9.52
C ARG A 81 13.68 6.07 8.92
N GLY A 82 14.07 6.10 7.64
CA GLY A 82 14.56 4.91 6.92
C GLY A 82 13.47 4.01 6.34
N GLN A 83 12.17 4.33 6.47
CA GLN A 83 11.07 3.55 5.89
C GLN A 83 11.21 3.39 4.36
N ALA A 84 11.82 4.34 3.67
CA ALA A 84 12.16 4.23 2.25
C ALA A 84 13.03 3.01 1.90
N ALA A 85 13.90 2.58 2.81
CA ALA A 85 14.78 1.43 2.59
C ALA A 85 14.00 0.11 2.49
N ALA A 86 12.86 -0.01 3.19
CA ALA A 86 11.97 -1.17 3.11
C ALA A 86 11.30 -1.32 1.73
N TYR A 87 11.28 -0.24 0.93
CA TYR A 87 10.70 -0.20 -0.40
C TYR A 87 11.76 -0.15 -1.51
N ARG A 88 13.05 -0.13 -1.16
CA ARG A 88 14.12 -0.29 -2.14
C ARG A 88 14.06 -1.73 -2.65
N TYR A 89 14.04 -1.91 -3.97
CA TYR A 89 14.20 -3.24 -4.55
C TYR A 89 15.50 -3.85 -3.99
N ARG A 90 15.40 -5.01 -3.31
CA ARG A 90 16.57 -5.86 -3.12
C ARG A 90 16.94 -6.34 -4.51
N ARG A 91 18.06 -5.82 -5.00
CA ARG A 91 18.72 -6.33 -6.21
C ARG A 91 19.28 -7.72 -5.89
#